data_AF-A0A6L5YL15-F1
#
_entry.id   AF-A0A6L5YL15-F1
#
_cell.length_a   1.000
_cell.length_b   1.000
_cell.length_c   1.000
_cell.angle_alpha   90.00
_cell.angle_beta   90.00
_cell.angle_gamma   90.00
#
_symmetry.space_group_name_H-M   'P 1'
#
loop_
_entity.id
_entity.type
_entity.pdbx_description
1 polymer ?
#
loop_
_entity_poly.entity_id
_entity_poly.type
_entity_poly.pdbx_seq_one_letter_code
_entity_poly.pdbx_strand_id
1 'polypeptide(L)'
;MAELLLIVSLLGIFAFGFYIMCRLDRFLEENRKALLKENESREPSEILLPQGLSESEILCAIRRFRETHGNVDIILSDGKEDEY
;
A
#
# COMPACT_ATOMS: atom_id res chain seq x y z
N MET A 1 -42.39 -28.49 12.53
CA MET A 1 -41.12 -29.19 12.21
C MET A 1 -40.32 -28.46 11.15
N ALA A 2 -40.87 -28.20 9.96
CA ALA A 2 -40.17 -27.47 8.89
C ALA A 2 -39.73 -26.05 9.29
N GLU A 3 -40.58 -25.29 9.99
CA GLU A 3 -40.27 -23.93 10.45
C GLU A 3 -39.09 -23.89 11.43
N LEU A 4 -38.99 -24.87 12.34
CA LEU A 4 -37.87 -25.00 13.27
C LEU A 4 -36.56 -25.30 12.52
N LEU A 5 -36.60 -26.18 11.52
CA LEU A 5 -35.43 -26.47 10.68
C LEU A 5 -34.98 -25.25 9.89
N LEU A 6 -35.93 -24.45 9.40
CA LEU A 6 -35.65 -23.21 8.67
C LEU A 6 -34.97 -22.18 9.58
N ILE A 7 -35.47 -22.01 10.81
CA ILE A 7 -34.87 -21.12 11.81
C ILE A 7 -33.48 -21.61 12.21
N VAL A 8 -33.30 -22.89 12.50
CA VAL A 8 -32.00 -23.47 12.88
C VAL A 8 -30.99 -23.35 11.75
N SER A 9 -31.40 -23.61 10.49
CA SER A 9 -30.55 -23.43 9.32
C SER A 9 -30.15 -21.98 9.13
N LEU A 10 -31.08 -21.04 9.28
CA LEU A 10 -30.81 -19.62 9.15
C LEU A 10 -29.80 -19.16 10.21
N LEU A 11 -30.03 -19.55 11.46
CA LEU A 11 -29.17 -19.22 12.60
C LEU A 11 -27.77 -19.82 12.44
N GLY A 12 -27.68 -21.05 11.90
CA GLY A 12 -26.43 -21.70 11.57
C GLY A 12 -25.64 -20.97 10.48
N ILE A 13 -26.29 -20.55 9.40
CA ILE A 13 -25.65 -19.78 8.31
C ILE A 13 -25.16 -18.43 8.83
N PHE A 14 -25.95 -17.73 9.65
CA PHE A 14 -25.54 -16.47 10.26
C PHE A 14 -24.34 -16.64 11.20
N ALA A 15 -24.37 -17.61 12.10
CA ALA A 15 -23.26 -17.87 13.01
C ALA A 15 -21.99 -18.28 12.26
N PHE A 16 -22.13 -19.13 11.24
CA PHE A 16 -21.02 -19.54 10.40
C PHE A 16 -20.45 -18.39 9.58
N GLY A 17 -21.32 -17.60 8.93
CA GLY A 17 -20.92 -16.41 8.17
C GLY A 17 -20.21 -15.38 9.05
N PHE A 18 -20.74 -15.13 10.25
CA PHE A 18 -20.12 -14.24 11.23
C PHE A 18 -18.74 -14.76 11.68
N TYR A 19 -18.60 -16.05 11.92
CA TYR A 19 -17.32 -16.67 12.25
C TYR A 19 -16.28 -16.49 11.14
N ILE A 20 -16.67 -16.69 9.88
CA ILE A 20 -15.79 -16.47 8.72
C ILE A 20 -15.42 -14.98 8.59
N MET A 21 -16.39 -14.06 8.72
CA MET A 21 -16.13 -12.61 8.69
C MET A 21 -15.11 -12.19 9.75
N CYS A 22 -15.29 -12.57 11.02
CA CYS A 22 -14.35 -12.22 12.09
C CYS A 22 -12.94 -12.79 11.85
N ARG A 23 -12.84 -13.99 11.28
CA ARG A 23 -11.56 -14.60 10.96
C ARG A 23 -10.89 -13.92 9.77
N LEU A 24 -11.68 -13.52 8.77
CA LEU A 24 -11.19 -12.82 7.59
C LEU A 24 -10.70 -11.42 7.96
N ASP A 25 -11.45 -10.67 8.77
CA ASP A 25 -11.04 -9.34 9.26
C ASP A 25 -9.67 -9.39 9.96
N ARG A 26 -9.45 -10.38 10.83
CA ARG A 26 -8.14 -10.55 11.48
C ARG A 26 -7.02 -10.83 10.47
N PHE A 27 -7.28 -11.64 9.46
CA PHE A 27 -6.31 -11.97 8.41
C PHE A 27 -6.02 -10.78 7.48
N LEU A 28 -7.06 -10.01 7.14
CA LEU A 28 -6.96 -8.76 6.39
C LEU A 28 -6.19 -7.70 7.17
N GLU A 29 -6.40 -7.59 8.47
CA GLU A 29 -5.68 -6.63 9.30
C GLU A 29 -4.21 -7.02 9.50
N GLU A 30 -3.90 -8.30 9.68
CA GLU A 30 -2.52 -8.80 9.70
C GLU A 30 -1.82 -8.56 8.35
N ASN A 31 -2.49 -8.86 7.23
CA ASN A 31 -1.96 -8.56 5.89
C ASN A 31 -1.78 -7.07 5.66
N ARG A 32 -2.75 -6.24 6.08
CA ARG A 32 -2.67 -4.79 5.95
C ARG A 32 -1.51 -4.23 6.78
N LYS A 33 -1.26 -4.77 7.98
CA LYS A 33 -0.11 -4.39 8.80
C LYS A 33 1.20 -4.83 8.18
N ALA A 34 1.27 -6.02 7.59
CA ALA A 34 2.44 -6.48 6.86
C ALA A 34 2.74 -5.59 5.64
N LEU A 35 1.72 -5.25 4.86
CA LEU A 35 1.82 -4.35 3.71
C LEU A 35 2.16 -2.91 4.12
N LEU A 36 1.54 -2.38 5.19
CA LEU A 36 1.89 -1.07 5.72
C LEU A 36 3.33 -1.03 6.21
N LYS A 37 3.80 -2.06 6.91
CA LYS A 37 5.19 -2.13 7.39
C LYS A 37 6.19 -2.24 6.22
N GLU A 38 5.83 -2.95 5.16
CA GLU A 38 6.62 -2.98 3.91
C GLU A 38 6.60 -1.62 3.18
N ASN A 39 5.47 -0.91 3.22
CA ASN A 39 5.34 0.42 2.60
C ASN A 39 6.03 1.52 3.42
N GLU A 40 6.03 1.44 4.75
CA GLU A 40 6.68 2.39 5.67
C GLU A 40 8.20 2.21 5.68
N SER A 41 8.70 0.99 5.43
CA SER A 41 10.13 0.71 5.19
C SER A 41 10.57 1.07 3.76
N ARG A 42 9.63 1.34 2.87
CA ARG A 42 9.85 2.05 1.62
C ARG A 42 9.58 3.53 1.85
N GLU A 43 10.51 4.20 2.55
CA GLU A 43 10.61 5.66 2.46
C GLU A 43 10.47 6.07 0.98
N PRO A 44 9.70 7.13 0.67
CA PRO A 44 9.32 7.45 -0.70
C PRO A 44 10.59 7.61 -1.53
N SER A 45 10.90 6.57 -2.31
CA SER A 45 12.12 6.49 -3.12
C SER A 45 12.00 7.32 -4.41
N GLU A 46 10.88 8.03 -4.55
CA GLU A 46 10.56 8.92 -5.66
C GLU A 46 10.24 10.31 -5.11
N ILE A 47 11.22 11.22 -5.24
CA ILE A 47 10.97 12.65 -5.13
C ILE A 47 10.65 13.13 -6.53
N LEU A 48 9.36 13.32 -6.82
CA LEU A 48 8.91 14.05 -8.01
C LEU A 48 9.29 15.52 -7.82
N LEU A 49 10.38 15.94 -8.46
CA LEU A 49 10.79 17.34 -8.50
C LEU A 49 9.76 18.15 -9.31
N PRO A 50 9.18 19.24 -8.77
CA PRO A 50 8.26 20.09 -9.51
C PRO A 50 8.90 20.62 -10.79
N GLN A 51 8.15 20.61 -11.90
CA GLN A 51 8.61 21.26 -13.13
C GLN A 51 8.78 22.77 -12.88
N GLY A 52 10.03 23.26 -12.98
CA GLY A 52 10.37 24.66 -12.78
C GLY A 52 11.50 24.95 -11.79
N LEU A 53 12.13 23.93 -11.17
CA LEU A 53 13.30 24.14 -10.30
C LEU A 53 14.54 24.57 -11.10
N SER A 54 15.29 25.50 -10.55
CA SER A 54 16.61 25.88 -11.06
C SER A 54 17.65 24.75 -10.84
N GLU A 55 18.70 24.69 -11.67
CA GLU A 55 19.75 23.66 -11.57
C GLU A 55 20.34 23.53 -10.15
N SER A 56 20.44 24.64 -9.42
CA SER A 56 20.95 24.67 -8.06
C SER A 56 20.00 24.03 -7.04
N GLU A 57 18.69 24.16 -7.23
CA GLU A 57 17.67 23.55 -6.36
C GLU A 57 17.58 22.05 -6.59
N ILE A 58 17.72 21.60 -7.85
CA ILE A 58 17.77 20.16 -8.19
C ILE A 58 18.98 19.50 -7.52
N LEU A 59 20.16 20.12 -7.62
CA LEU A 59 21.37 19.62 -6.98
C LEU A 59 21.26 19.61 -5.44
N CYS A 60 20.59 20.61 -4.86
CA CYS A 60 20.35 20.68 -3.42
C CYS A 60 19.43 19.54 -2.94
N ALA A 61 18.35 19.27 -3.68
CA ALA A 61 17.43 18.18 -3.38
C ALA A 61 18.11 16.80 -3.47
N ILE A 62 18.92 16.56 -4.52
CA ILE A 62 19.70 15.34 -4.68
C ILE A 62 20.68 15.14 -3.52
N ARG A 63 21.39 16.20 -3.10
CA ARG A 63 22.32 16.13 -1.96
C ARG A 63 21.60 15.76 -0.67
N ARG A 64 20.48 16.42 -0.37
CA ARG A 64 19.68 16.16 0.83
C ARG A 64 19.13 14.72 0.84
N PHE A 65 18.72 14.22 -0.31
CA PHE A 65 18.23 12.85 -0.45
C PHE A 65 19.34 11.83 -0.21
N ARG A 66 20.53 12.04 -0.79
CA ARG A 66 21.71 11.19 -0.57
C ARG A 66 22.23 11.22 0.87
N GLU A 67 22.10 12.35 1.57
CA GLU A 67 22.45 12.43 2.99
C GLU A 67 21.49 11.62 3.87
N THR A 68 20.22 11.52 3.47
CA THR A 68 19.20 10.77 4.20
C THR A 68 19.26 9.28 3.86
N HIS A 69 19.63 8.92 2.62
CA HIS A 69 19.68 7.54 2.13
C HIS A 69 21.08 7.27 1.58
N GLY A 70 21.88 6.49 2.32
CA GLY A 70 23.33 6.39 2.03
C GLY A 70 23.71 5.87 0.64
N ASN A 71 22.87 5.04 0.01
CA ASN A 71 23.11 4.52 -1.34
C ASN A 71 21.88 4.78 -2.21
N VAL A 72 21.97 5.78 -3.09
CA VAL A 72 20.90 6.15 -4.02
C VAL A 72 21.44 6.07 -5.44
N ASP A 73 20.69 5.43 -6.33
CA ASP A 73 20.90 5.49 -7.77
C ASP A 73 19.90 6.49 -8.37
N ILE A 74 20.36 7.42 -9.21
CA ILE A 74 19.53 8.50 -9.76
C ILE A 74 19.27 8.19 -11.24
N ILE A 75 18.01 7.88 -11.57
CA ILE A 75 17.59 7.59 -12.95
C ILE A 75 16.94 8.85 -13.53
N LEU A 76 17.52 9.40 -14.61
CA LEU A 76 16.91 10.46 -15.41
C LEU A 76 16.21 9.82 -16.61
N SER A 77 14.89 9.94 -16.66
CA SER A 77 14.08 9.51 -17.80
C SER A 77 13.64 10.74 -18.59
N ASP A 78 13.95 10.78 -19.89
CA ASP A 78 13.31 11.70 -20.84
C ASP A 78 11.91 11.17 -21.07
N GLY A 79 10.90 11.84 -20.51
CA GLY A 79 9.49 11.44 -20.54
C GLY A 79 8.89 11.56 -21.93
N LYS A 80 9.45 10.83 -22.91
CA LYS A 80 8.75 10.53 -24.14
C LYS A 80 7.70 9.50 -23.77
N GLU A 81 6.44 9.95 -23.76
CA GLU A 81 5.32 9.04 -23.94
C GLU A 81 5.64 8.23 -25.20
N ASP A 82 5.90 6.95 -25.03
CA ASP A 82 5.88 6.02 -26.15
C ASP A 82 4.45 6.08 -26.70
N GLU A 83 4.25 6.83 -27.80
CA GLU A 83 3.04 6.77 -28.61
C GLU A 83 2.92 5.34 -29.16
N TYR A 84 2.23 4.48 -28.42
CA TYR A 84 1.79 3.15 -28.86
C TYR A 84 0.43 3.23 -29.57
#